data_AF-A0A174HC75-F1
#
_entry.id   AF-A0A174HC75-F1
#
_cell.length_a   1.000
_cell.length_b   1.000
_cell.length_c   1.000
_cell.angle_alpha   90.00
_cell.angle_beta   90.00
_cell.angle_gamma   90.00
#
_symmetry.space_group_name_H-M   'P 1'
#
loop_
_entity.id
_entity.type
_entity.pdbx_description
1 polymer ?
#
loop_
_entity_poly.entity_id
_entity_poly.type
_entity_poly.pdbx_seq_one_letter_code
_entity_poly.pdbx_strand_id
1 'polypeptide(L)'
;MYRERVNEKLPTEYLLHEFDELISCKSLGSYNCCEMVSIYLCQREKEMPDNVYTIFVFETRPNVEKSSERLLKKLKSITDTYSLGIQRKVLDVSEVRSIFELLCNSRDKKEVDIGDGRLETGYLEGVSKVFIQQDSTKEMLLNKVLKNNFINGSYILEFFDCDKKIVNVLNTVQFRKMTDTIFDAIPIDLFSVSDRIGNFVFQFPSTNVRVSYKKDDMERQLTYDVSFDKECESDDQFLVLSEGVFDDSIISFGTRTFKQEGCNTTFEVGDASRFCRTTIIDVKRQLILSRQETSFIRRMTYVLQMGAQYGEQRIIYDETGQVVDIIEPISAENVNIIEQPVIRTRDSHIHKRQYSRRVDELYARAEFRRYGRDSEPQKALKDVIALMNRAQTGKVYLWDPYLTVEDILHTWYFTKSMNVTLYAITSGEIAEKSKMSVCDWIEQQQEIMEKRSNHYGIHVELRCQWADYGYSFHDRFLMVLNLDQDTSSVWSLGTSVNSLGNKHHIIQSVEHPQMMIDAFEELWNELDAPECLVWKKGV
;
A
#
# COMPACT_ATOMS: atom_id res chain seq x y z
N MET A 1 9.59 37.04 17.53
CA MET A 1 8.40 37.69 16.95
C MET A 1 7.94 36.90 15.74
N TYR A 2 7.27 35.76 15.93
CA TYR A 2 6.44 35.18 14.89
C TYR A 2 5.04 35.73 15.16
N ARG A 3 4.60 36.65 14.30
CA ARG A 3 3.25 37.20 14.33
C ARG A 3 2.27 36.04 14.24
N GLU A 4 1.32 36.00 15.17
CA GLU A 4 0.03 35.33 15.00
C GLU A 4 -0.52 35.76 13.63
N ARG A 5 -0.42 34.87 12.63
CA ARG A 5 -1.21 35.03 11.42
C ARG A 5 -2.63 34.68 11.82
N VAL A 6 -3.44 35.71 12.00
CA VAL A 6 -4.89 35.64 12.03
C VAL A 6 -5.32 34.71 10.89
N ASN A 7 -6.05 33.65 11.21
CA ASN A 7 -6.75 32.82 10.22
C ASN A 7 -7.79 33.72 9.53
N GLU A 8 -7.39 34.44 8.49
CA GLU A 8 -8.31 35.18 7.64
C GLU A 8 -9.13 34.15 6.86
N LYS A 9 -10.40 33.98 7.25
CA LYS A 9 -11.35 33.18 6.49
C LYS A 9 -11.40 33.69 5.06
N LEU A 10 -11.48 32.79 4.09
CA LEU A 10 -11.64 33.19 2.69
C LEU A 10 -12.87 34.10 2.52
N PRO A 11 -12.76 35.24 1.82
CA PRO A 11 -13.89 36.11 1.56
C PRO A 11 -15.02 35.38 0.83
N THR A 12 -16.27 35.71 1.16
CA THR A 12 -17.45 35.17 0.45
C THR A 12 -17.38 35.49 -1.05
N GLU A 13 -16.95 36.70 -1.41
CA GLU A 13 -16.79 37.13 -2.81
C GLU A 13 -15.80 36.25 -3.58
N TYR A 14 -14.71 35.84 -2.94
CA TYR A 14 -13.72 34.95 -3.53
C TYR A 14 -14.35 33.58 -3.85
N LEU A 15 -15.03 32.96 -2.89
CA LEU A 15 -15.67 31.65 -3.09
C LEU A 15 -16.75 31.68 -4.17
N LEU A 16 -17.55 32.76 -4.23
CA LEU A 16 -18.58 32.94 -5.26
C LEU A 16 -17.95 33.13 -6.65
N HIS A 17 -16.86 33.90 -6.74
CA HIS A 17 -16.13 34.05 -8.00
C HIS A 17 -15.59 32.71 -8.51
N GLU A 18 -14.98 31.91 -7.63
CA GLU A 18 -14.47 30.57 -7.97
C GLU A 18 -15.58 29.63 -8.45
N PHE A 19 -16.76 29.67 -7.81
CA PHE A 19 -17.93 28.92 -8.23
C PHE A 19 -18.39 29.34 -9.64
N ASP A 20 -18.55 30.64 -9.87
CA ASP A 20 -19.04 31.19 -11.14
C ASP A 20 -18.02 30.95 -12.28
N GLU A 21 -16.71 30.99 -11.99
CA GLU A 21 -15.65 30.64 -12.94
C GLU A 21 -15.73 29.18 -13.38
N LEU A 22 -15.87 28.24 -12.43
CA LEU A 22 -15.96 26.81 -12.74
C LEU A 22 -17.24 26.44 -13.50
N ILE A 23 -18.38 27.07 -13.17
CA ILE A 23 -19.64 26.86 -13.89
C ILE A 23 -19.59 27.39 -15.32
N SER A 24 -18.99 28.56 -15.53
CA SER A 24 -18.94 29.20 -16.85
C SER A 24 -17.87 28.62 -17.79
N CYS A 25 -16.95 27.82 -17.26
CA CYS A 25 -15.84 27.23 -18.01
C CYS A 25 -16.28 26.10 -18.95
N LYS A 26 -16.58 26.46 -20.21
CA LYS A 26 -16.99 25.49 -21.26
C LYS A 26 -15.93 24.42 -21.57
N SER A 27 -14.65 24.75 -21.42
CA SER A 27 -13.54 23.80 -21.62
C SER A 27 -13.48 22.72 -20.53
N LEU A 28 -14.05 22.98 -19.34
CA LEU A 28 -14.21 21.99 -18.27
C LEU A 28 -15.48 21.15 -18.46
N GLY A 29 -16.61 21.80 -18.74
CA GLY A 29 -17.91 21.15 -18.92
C GLY A 29 -19.00 22.13 -19.28
N SER A 30 -20.16 21.62 -19.69
CA SER A 30 -21.36 22.45 -19.94
C SER A 30 -22.49 22.05 -19.02
N TYR A 31 -22.28 22.29 -17.73
CA TYR A 31 -23.20 21.87 -16.67
C TYR A 31 -24.55 22.55 -16.80
N ASN A 32 -25.63 21.77 -16.79
CA ASN A 32 -27.00 22.29 -16.85
C ASN A 32 -27.87 21.85 -15.68
N CYS A 33 -27.37 20.93 -14.85
CA CYS A 33 -28.01 20.52 -13.60
C CYS A 33 -26.96 20.05 -12.61
N CYS A 34 -27.41 19.76 -11.39
CA CYS A 34 -26.58 19.20 -10.33
C CYS A 34 -27.34 18.07 -9.64
N GLU A 35 -26.67 16.94 -9.42
CA GLU A 35 -27.18 15.93 -8.51
C GLU A 35 -26.66 16.24 -7.09
N MET A 36 -27.57 16.42 -6.15
CA MET A 36 -27.26 16.60 -4.74
C MET A 36 -27.53 15.29 -4.00
N VAL A 37 -26.56 14.82 -3.21
CA VAL A 37 -26.76 13.73 -2.25
C VAL A 37 -26.48 14.27 -0.86
N SER A 38 -27.50 14.28 -0.01
CA SER A 38 -27.42 14.72 1.39
C SER A 38 -27.59 13.52 2.32
N ILE A 39 -26.60 13.35 3.21
CA ILE A 39 -26.55 12.34 4.24
C ILE A 39 -26.69 13.05 5.59
N TYR A 40 -27.65 12.61 6.40
CA TYR A 40 -27.95 13.27 7.68
C TYR A 40 -28.32 12.27 8.77
N LEU A 41 -28.10 12.66 10.03
CA LEU A 41 -28.53 11.91 11.22
C LEU A 41 -29.68 12.62 11.91
N CYS A 42 -30.80 11.92 12.07
CA CYS A 42 -31.91 12.35 12.89
C CYS A 42 -31.71 11.85 14.32
N GLN A 43 -31.71 12.75 15.30
CA GLN A 43 -31.73 12.41 16.72
C GLN A 43 -33.18 12.43 17.24
N ARG A 44 -33.60 11.40 17.99
CA ARG A 44 -35.00 11.27 18.47
C ARG A 44 -35.53 12.49 19.26
N GLU A 45 -34.66 13.18 19.97
CA GLU A 45 -35.01 14.30 20.87
C GLU A 45 -34.76 15.68 20.23
N LYS A 46 -34.17 15.73 19.03
CA LYS A 46 -33.80 16.97 18.36
C LYS A 46 -34.65 17.15 17.10
N GLU A 47 -35.18 18.36 16.91
CA GLU A 47 -36.00 18.69 15.74
C GLU A 47 -35.15 18.81 14.46
N MET A 48 -33.92 19.30 14.56
CA MET A 48 -33.00 19.49 13.44
C MET A 48 -32.02 18.31 13.31
N PRO A 49 -31.95 17.65 12.15
CA PRO A 49 -30.94 16.61 11.90
C PRO A 49 -29.54 17.19 11.70
N ASP A 50 -28.52 16.42 12.10
CA ASP A 50 -27.10 16.76 11.90
C ASP A 50 -26.65 16.40 10.47
N ASN A 51 -25.95 17.29 9.77
CA ASN A 51 -25.33 16.99 8.47
C ASN A 51 -24.15 16.03 8.64
N VAL A 52 -24.19 14.86 7.98
CA VAL A 52 -23.08 13.89 7.96
C VAL A 52 -22.13 14.17 6.81
N TYR A 53 -22.67 14.38 5.61
CA TYR A 53 -21.92 14.70 4.40
C TYR A 53 -22.91 15.06 3.30
N THR A 54 -22.68 16.16 2.60
CA THR A 54 -23.51 16.56 1.47
C THR A 54 -22.62 16.85 0.27
N ILE A 55 -22.90 16.21 -0.87
CA ILE A 55 -22.16 16.40 -2.11
C ILE A 55 -23.09 16.89 -3.23
N PHE A 56 -22.63 17.90 -3.96
CA PHE A 56 -23.25 18.49 -5.14
C PHE A 56 -22.37 18.14 -6.34
N VAL A 57 -22.88 17.35 -7.29
CA VAL A 57 -22.14 16.89 -8.46
C VAL A 57 -22.75 17.53 -9.70
N PHE A 58 -22.00 18.43 -10.33
CA PHE A 58 -22.46 19.10 -11.55
C PHE A 58 -22.42 18.16 -12.75
N GLU A 59 -23.52 18.16 -13.51
CA GLU A 59 -23.72 17.22 -14.61
C GLU A 59 -24.29 17.94 -15.85
N THR A 60 -24.09 17.31 -17.01
CA THR A 60 -24.71 17.69 -18.27
C THR A 60 -25.70 16.60 -18.66
N ARG A 61 -27.00 16.90 -18.65
CA ARG A 61 -28.06 15.95 -19.05
C ARG A 61 -28.80 16.45 -20.30
N PRO A 62 -29.16 15.58 -21.27
CA PRO A 62 -29.97 15.99 -22.42
C PRO A 62 -31.31 16.59 -22.01
N ASN A 63 -31.97 15.97 -21.02
CA ASN A 63 -33.19 16.45 -20.39
C ASN A 63 -32.97 16.57 -18.88
N VAL A 64 -33.23 17.75 -18.32
CA VAL A 64 -33.16 17.99 -16.87
C VAL A 64 -34.54 17.76 -16.29
N GLU A 65 -34.71 16.64 -15.58
CA GLU A 65 -35.90 16.37 -14.78
C GLU A 65 -35.55 16.53 -13.31
N LYS A 66 -36.21 17.49 -12.64
CA LYS A 66 -36.10 17.63 -11.20
C LYS A 66 -36.66 16.39 -10.53
N SER A 67 -35.89 15.83 -9.63
CA SER A 67 -36.30 14.67 -8.85
C SER A 67 -35.86 14.84 -7.40
N SER A 68 -36.58 14.18 -6.51
CA SER A 68 -36.22 14.08 -5.10
C SER A 68 -36.65 12.71 -4.61
N GLU A 69 -35.68 11.93 -4.15
CA GLU A 69 -35.92 10.57 -3.69
C GLU A 69 -35.09 10.26 -2.43
N ARG A 70 -35.66 9.40 -1.58
CA ARG A 70 -34.96 8.85 -0.43
C ARG A 70 -34.33 7.53 -0.84
N LEU A 71 -33.01 7.44 -0.76
CA LEU A 71 -32.29 6.22 -1.10
C LEU A 71 -32.55 5.11 -0.06
N LEU A 72 -32.88 5.51 1.17
CA LEU A 72 -33.33 4.60 2.21
C LEU A 72 -34.87 4.61 2.29
N LYS A 73 -35.49 3.43 2.13
CA LYS A 73 -36.96 3.25 2.25
C LYS A 73 -37.53 3.76 3.58
N LYS A 74 -36.75 3.63 4.66
CA LYS A 74 -37.01 4.14 6.02
C LYS A 74 -35.69 4.58 6.62
N LEU A 75 -35.72 5.53 7.58
CA LEU A 75 -34.54 5.90 8.35
C LEU A 75 -33.93 4.65 9.01
N LYS A 76 -32.61 4.49 8.92
CA LYS A 76 -31.91 3.31 9.45
C LYS A 76 -31.35 3.63 10.83
N SER A 77 -31.79 2.89 11.86
CA SER A 77 -31.29 3.09 13.22
C SER A 77 -29.80 2.71 13.30
N ILE A 78 -28.96 3.70 13.60
CA ILE A 78 -27.53 3.49 13.88
C ILE A 78 -27.35 3.14 15.35
N THR A 79 -27.96 3.95 16.23
CA THR A 79 -28.08 3.74 17.67
C THR A 79 -29.55 3.79 18.09
N ASP A 80 -29.84 3.70 19.39
CA ASP A 80 -31.19 3.94 19.92
C ASP A 80 -31.60 5.42 19.82
N THR A 81 -30.64 6.33 19.66
CA THR A 81 -30.87 7.78 19.61
C THR A 81 -30.78 8.34 18.20
N TYR A 82 -29.92 7.77 17.34
CA TYR A 82 -29.60 8.27 16.01
C TYR A 82 -30.10 7.35 14.90
N SER A 83 -30.76 7.93 13.91
CA SER A 83 -31.21 7.26 12.69
C SER A 83 -30.69 7.98 11.45
N LEU A 84 -30.15 7.22 10.51
CA LEU A 84 -29.55 7.71 9.27
C LEU A 84 -30.60 7.90 8.18
N GLY A 85 -30.53 9.03 7.49
CA GLY A 85 -31.25 9.33 6.25
C GLY A 85 -30.29 9.66 5.12
N ILE A 86 -30.66 9.26 3.89
CA ILE A 86 -29.94 9.60 2.67
C ILE A 86 -30.96 10.04 1.62
N GLN A 87 -30.76 11.24 1.09
CA GLN A 87 -31.63 11.86 0.10
C GLN A 87 -30.83 12.26 -1.14
N ARG A 88 -31.38 11.97 -2.31
CA ARG A 88 -30.83 12.35 -3.61
C ARG A 88 -31.81 13.27 -4.32
N LYS A 89 -31.30 14.35 -4.91
CA LYS A 89 -32.07 15.31 -5.70
C LYS A 89 -31.35 15.69 -6.98
N VAL A 90 -32.11 16.14 -7.97
CA VAL A 90 -31.59 16.84 -9.14
C VAL A 90 -32.11 18.27 -9.10
N LEU A 91 -31.18 19.22 -9.08
CA LEU A 91 -31.42 20.65 -8.94
C LEU A 91 -30.91 21.41 -10.16
N ASP A 92 -31.47 22.60 -10.39
CA ASP A 92 -30.96 23.53 -11.39
C ASP A 92 -29.69 24.22 -10.88
N VAL A 93 -28.79 24.61 -11.79
CA VAL A 93 -27.52 25.27 -11.43
C VAL A 93 -27.75 26.58 -10.64
N SER A 94 -28.82 27.33 -10.95
CA SER A 94 -29.18 28.56 -10.23
C SER A 94 -29.62 28.33 -8.79
N GLU A 95 -30.34 27.23 -8.52
CA GLU A 95 -30.74 26.84 -7.17
C GLU A 95 -29.51 26.47 -6.34
N VAL A 96 -28.59 25.69 -6.92
CA VAL A 96 -27.34 25.28 -6.27
C VAL A 96 -26.44 26.48 -5.99
N ARG A 97 -26.36 27.45 -6.91
CA ARG A 97 -25.64 28.71 -6.67
C ARG A 97 -26.22 29.46 -5.47
N SER A 98 -27.54 29.48 -5.33
CA SER A 98 -28.21 30.12 -4.19
C SER A 98 -27.91 29.40 -2.87
N ILE A 99 -27.84 28.07 -2.88
CA ILE A 99 -27.41 27.25 -1.74
C ILE A 99 -25.95 27.53 -1.39
N PHE A 100 -25.06 27.61 -2.38
CA PHE A 100 -23.65 27.93 -2.18
C PHE A 100 -23.46 29.32 -1.55
N GLU A 101 -24.20 30.32 -2.03
CA GLU A 101 -24.22 31.66 -1.46
C GLU A 101 -24.75 31.68 -0.01
N LEU A 102 -25.79 30.90 0.27
CA LEU A 102 -26.31 30.73 1.62
C LEU A 102 -25.23 30.16 2.55
N LEU A 103 -24.53 29.09 2.14
CA LEU A 103 -23.44 28.49 2.92
C LEU A 103 -22.31 29.47 3.20
N CYS A 104 -21.90 30.27 2.21
CA CYS A 104 -20.91 31.34 2.40
C CYS A 104 -21.31 32.34 3.50
N ASN A 105 -22.60 32.68 3.55
CA ASN A 105 -23.17 33.66 4.48
C ASN A 105 -23.59 33.05 5.84
N SER A 106 -23.67 31.72 5.95
CA SER A 106 -24.08 31.00 7.17
C SER A 106 -22.95 30.23 7.86
N ARG A 107 -21.70 30.43 7.44
CA ARG A 107 -20.51 29.73 7.97
C ARG A 107 -20.41 29.67 9.50
N ASP A 108 -20.82 30.75 10.16
CA ASP A 108 -20.72 30.90 11.62
C ASP A 108 -22.03 30.57 12.36
N LYS A 109 -23.11 30.25 11.63
CA LYS A 109 -24.45 30.08 12.20
C LYS A 109 -24.70 28.68 12.77
N LYS A 110 -23.87 27.69 12.42
CA LYS A 110 -24.05 26.27 12.80
C LYS A 110 -25.38 25.65 12.36
N GLU A 111 -26.03 26.29 11.40
CA GLU A 111 -27.25 25.81 10.75
C GLU A 111 -27.31 26.29 9.31
N VAL A 112 -27.93 25.47 8.45
CA VAL A 112 -28.19 25.82 7.05
C VAL A 112 -29.45 25.10 6.55
N ASP A 113 -30.19 25.73 5.65
CA ASP A 113 -31.31 25.08 4.94
C ASP A 113 -30.95 24.96 3.46
N ILE A 114 -30.72 23.73 3.01
CA ILE A 114 -30.37 23.41 1.63
C ILE A 114 -31.60 23.04 0.78
N GLY A 115 -32.81 23.34 1.26
CA GLY A 115 -34.08 23.03 0.61
C GLY A 115 -34.72 21.71 1.06
N ASP A 116 -34.29 21.15 2.20
CA ASP A 116 -34.85 19.96 2.87
C ASP A 116 -35.24 20.22 4.32
N GLY A 117 -35.30 21.49 4.72
CA GLY A 117 -35.41 21.90 6.10
C GLY A 117 -34.03 22.18 6.70
N ARG A 118 -34.04 22.71 7.93
CA ARG A 118 -32.81 23.15 8.60
C ARG A 118 -31.97 21.96 9.04
N LEU A 119 -30.72 21.94 8.61
CA LEU A 119 -29.67 21.05 9.07
C LEU A 119 -28.82 21.76 10.12
N GLU A 120 -28.47 21.03 11.18
CA GLU A 120 -27.41 21.46 12.09
C GLU A 120 -26.05 21.14 11.46
N THR A 121 -25.13 22.09 11.57
CA THR A 121 -23.75 21.99 11.09
C THR A 121 -22.79 22.40 12.20
N GLY A 122 -21.52 22.05 12.09
CA GLY A 122 -20.48 22.74 12.85
C GLY A 122 -20.23 24.16 12.32
N TYR A 123 -19.19 24.77 12.86
CA TYR A 123 -18.55 25.92 12.25
C TYR A 123 -17.94 25.51 10.89
N LEU A 124 -18.30 26.23 9.81
CA LEU A 124 -17.86 25.91 8.46
C LEU A 124 -16.72 26.84 8.01
N GLU A 125 -15.63 26.25 7.53
CA GLU A 125 -14.55 26.95 6.85
C GLU A 125 -14.67 26.74 5.34
N GLY A 126 -14.67 27.83 4.57
CA GLY A 126 -14.60 27.74 3.11
C GLY A 126 -13.16 27.44 2.69
N VAL A 127 -12.98 26.42 1.85
CA VAL A 127 -11.67 25.98 1.35
C VAL A 127 -11.48 26.49 -0.08
N SER A 128 -10.26 26.90 -0.43
CA SER A 128 -9.90 27.28 -1.81
C SER A 128 -10.16 26.12 -2.78
N LYS A 129 -10.40 26.42 -4.06
CA LYS A 129 -10.62 25.37 -5.08
C LYS A 129 -9.46 24.37 -5.11
N VAL A 130 -9.80 23.08 -5.18
CA VAL A 130 -8.82 22.00 -5.27
C VAL A 130 -9.13 21.16 -6.50
N PHE A 131 -8.11 20.84 -7.30
CA PHE A 131 -8.24 19.88 -8.38
C PHE A 131 -7.86 18.48 -7.88
N ILE A 132 -8.77 17.53 -8.02
CA ILE A 132 -8.57 16.12 -7.68
C ILE A 132 -8.46 15.31 -8.96
N GLN A 133 -7.26 14.80 -9.25
CA GLN A 133 -7.03 13.92 -10.39
C GLN A 133 -7.74 12.56 -10.20
N GLN A 134 -8.02 11.88 -11.31
CA GLN A 134 -8.53 10.51 -11.26
C GLN A 134 -7.53 9.54 -10.63
N ASP A 135 -8.01 8.36 -10.22
CA ASP A 135 -7.12 7.29 -9.78
C ASP A 135 -6.24 6.79 -10.93
N SER A 136 -4.98 6.50 -10.60
CA SER A 136 -4.00 5.91 -11.51
C SER A 136 -3.43 4.63 -10.89
N THR A 137 -2.17 4.33 -11.15
CA THR A 137 -1.41 3.38 -10.31
C THR A 137 -1.31 3.79 -8.84
N LYS A 138 -1.59 5.07 -8.53
CA LYS A 138 -1.78 5.55 -7.17
C LYS A 138 -3.24 5.93 -6.96
N GLU A 139 -3.86 5.31 -5.97
CA GLU A 139 -5.21 5.66 -5.52
C GLU A 139 -5.18 7.02 -4.80
N MET A 140 -6.07 7.93 -5.18
CA MET A 140 -6.28 9.22 -4.52
C MET A 140 -7.38 9.05 -3.47
N LEU A 141 -7.02 9.21 -2.20
CA LEU A 141 -7.94 8.98 -1.08
C LEU A 141 -9.28 9.75 -1.22
N LEU A 142 -9.24 10.99 -1.72
CA LEU A 142 -10.44 11.81 -1.88
C LEU A 142 -11.41 11.27 -2.96
N ASN A 143 -10.94 10.46 -3.92
CA ASN A 143 -11.84 9.84 -4.90
C ASN A 143 -12.85 8.89 -4.26
N LYS A 144 -12.59 8.39 -3.04
CA LYS A 144 -13.51 7.57 -2.27
C LYS A 144 -14.79 8.29 -1.82
N VAL A 145 -14.79 9.62 -1.80
CA VAL A 145 -15.95 10.43 -1.38
C VAL A 145 -16.50 11.33 -2.49
N LEU A 146 -15.88 11.30 -3.67
CA LEU A 146 -16.35 11.98 -4.88
C LEU A 146 -17.13 11.02 -5.76
N LYS A 147 -18.07 11.56 -6.54
CA LYS A 147 -18.87 10.75 -7.47
C LYS A 147 -18.23 10.79 -8.86
N ASN A 148 -17.97 9.62 -9.44
CA ASN A 148 -17.60 9.47 -10.85
C ASN A 148 -16.32 10.20 -11.32
N ASN A 149 -15.27 10.29 -10.47
CA ASN A 149 -14.01 10.95 -10.86
C ASN A 149 -13.05 10.04 -11.66
N PHE A 150 -13.53 9.45 -12.77
CA PHE A 150 -12.86 8.33 -13.46
C PHE A 150 -12.22 8.66 -14.82
N ILE A 151 -12.25 9.92 -15.28
CA ILE A 151 -11.81 10.25 -16.65
C ILE A 151 -10.69 11.30 -16.66
N ASN A 152 -10.97 12.51 -16.19
CA ASN A 152 -10.04 13.63 -16.31
C ASN A 152 -9.64 14.24 -14.97
N GLY A 153 -10.36 13.93 -13.90
CA GLY A 153 -10.30 14.67 -12.64
C GLY A 153 -11.50 15.61 -12.48
N SER A 154 -11.61 16.19 -11.28
CA SER A 154 -12.68 17.09 -10.89
C SER A 154 -12.14 18.22 -10.04
N TYR A 155 -12.68 19.43 -10.22
CA TYR A 155 -12.51 20.49 -9.24
C TYR A 155 -13.49 20.30 -8.09
N ILE A 156 -13.07 20.66 -6.88
CA ILE A 156 -13.95 20.75 -5.71
C ILE A 156 -13.88 22.13 -5.08
N LEU A 157 -15.04 22.62 -4.65
CA LEU A 157 -15.19 23.68 -3.67
C LEU A 157 -15.80 23.05 -2.41
N GLU A 158 -15.28 23.38 -1.25
CA GLU A 158 -15.62 22.69 0.00
C GLU A 158 -15.91 23.68 1.13
N PHE A 159 -16.96 23.38 1.89
CA PHE A 159 -17.18 23.93 3.23
C PHE A 159 -16.86 22.84 4.25
N PHE A 160 -15.73 23.02 4.94
CA PHE A 160 -15.19 22.07 5.89
C PHE A 160 -15.76 22.32 7.28
N ASP A 161 -16.35 21.31 7.90
CA ASP A 161 -16.83 21.40 9.30
C ASP A 161 -15.63 21.28 10.26
N CYS A 162 -15.33 22.33 11.02
CA CYS A 162 -14.21 22.34 11.97
C CYS A 162 -14.54 21.68 13.31
N ASP A 163 -15.82 21.55 13.67
CA ASP A 163 -16.25 21.05 14.99
C ASP A 163 -16.30 19.51 15.03
N LYS A 164 -16.53 18.86 13.87
CA LYS A 164 -16.57 17.40 13.71
C LYS A 164 -17.45 16.68 14.75
N LYS A 165 -18.58 17.30 15.10
CA LYS A 165 -19.48 16.86 16.17
C LYS A 165 -19.86 15.38 16.07
N ILE A 166 -20.22 14.90 14.88
CA ILE A 166 -20.67 13.51 14.67
C ILE A 166 -19.56 12.49 14.96
N VAL A 167 -18.32 12.78 14.56
CA VAL A 167 -17.15 11.91 14.80
C VAL A 167 -16.88 11.76 16.29
N ASN A 168 -17.14 12.83 17.06
CA ASN A 168 -16.93 12.85 18.51
C ASN A 168 -18.06 12.17 19.31
N VAL A 169 -19.26 12.03 18.73
CA VAL A 169 -20.44 11.48 19.42
C VAL A 169 -20.59 9.97 19.24
N LEU A 170 -20.16 9.42 18.10
CA LEU A 170 -20.27 7.99 17.80
C LEU A 170 -19.00 7.23 18.22
N ASN A 171 -19.16 6.06 18.84
CA ASN A 171 -18.02 5.16 19.05
C ASN A 171 -17.63 4.42 17.76
N THR A 172 -16.46 3.78 17.73
CA THR A 172 -15.91 3.14 16.52
C THR A 172 -16.86 2.11 15.88
N VAL A 173 -17.59 1.32 16.67
CA VAL A 173 -18.53 0.31 16.16
C VAL A 173 -19.74 0.97 15.51
N GLN A 174 -20.29 1.99 16.15
CA GLN A 174 -21.43 2.76 15.64
C GLN A 174 -21.06 3.56 14.39
N PHE A 175 -19.87 4.18 14.40
CA PHE A 175 -19.33 4.91 13.26
C PHE A 175 -19.15 3.99 12.05
N ARG A 176 -18.54 2.81 12.24
CA ARG A 176 -18.40 1.81 11.17
C ARG A 176 -19.76 1.36 10.62
N LYS A 177 -20.72 1.07 11.51
CA LYS A 177 -22.08 0.70 11.08
C LYS A 177 -22.74 1.80 10.23
N MET A 178 -22.55 3.06 10.60
CA MET A 178 -23.06 4.20 9.83
C MET A 178 -22.41 4.27 8.45
N THR A 179 -21.08 4.22 8.38
CA THR A 179 -20.34 4.32 7.12
C THR A 179 -20.61 3.12 6.19
N ASP A 180 -20.72 1.90 6.72
CA ASP A 180 -21.07 0.72 5.95
C ASP A 180 -22.50 0.84 5.37
N THR A 181 -23.45 1.36 6.16
CA THR A 181 -24.83 1.61 5.69
C THR A 181 -24.86 2.67 4.57
N ILE A 182 -23.99 3.68 4.66
CA ILE A 182 -23.85 4.70 3.60
C ILE A 182 -23.29 4.04 2.34
N PHE A 183 -22.19 3.29 2.47
CA PHE A 183 -21.50 2.63 1.36
C PHE A 183 -22.42 1.66 0.60
N ASP A 184 -23.27 0.91 1.30
CA ASP A 184 -24.27 0.01 0.72
C ASP A 184 -25.33 0.74 -0.12
N ALA A 185 -25.64 2.00 0.23
CA ALA A 185 -26.65 2.80 -0.46
C ALA A 185 -26.05 3.66 -1.60
N ILE A 186 -24.84 4.19 -1.39
CA ILE A 186 -24.08 5.01 -2.32
C ILE A 186 -22.60 4.68 -2.13
N PRO A 187 -21.81 4.47 -3.20
CA PRO A 187 -20.41 4.02 -3.11
C PRO A 187 -19.48 5.16 -2.65
N ILE A 188 -19.70 5.67 -1.45
CA ILE A 188 -18.96 6.74 -0.79
C ILE A 188 -18.40 6.17 0.52
N ASP A 189 -17.08 6.07 0.61
CA ASP A 189 -16.38 5.54 1.79
C ASP A 189 -15.93 6.68 2.72
N LEU A 190 -16.82 7.05 3.63
CA LEU A 190 -16.54 8.02 4.70
C LEU A 190 -15.78 7.41 5.88
N PHE A 191 -15.55 6.09 5.91
CA PHE A 191 -14.75 5.47 6.96
C PHE A 191 -13.27 5.79 6.76
N SER A 192 -12.78 5.62 5.53
CA SER A 192 -11.40 5.95 5.16
C SER A 192 -11.10 7.45 5.18
N VAL A 193 -12.14 8.29 5.04
CA VAL A 193 -12.02 9.75 4.93
C VAL A 193 -12.88 10.46 5.99
N SER A 194 -12.74 10.01 7.24
CA SER A 194 -13.55 10.49 8.38
C SER A 194 -13.43 11.99 8.66
N ASP A 195 -12.35 12.62 8.21
CA ASP A 195 -12.13 14.07 8.29
C ASP A 195 -13.07 14.87 7.36
N ARG A 196 -13.79 14.21 6.44
CA ARG A 196 -14.81 14.83 5.58
C ARG A 196 -16.23 14.77 6.14
N ILE A 197 -16.42 14.14 7.30
CA ILE A 197 -17.70 14.19 8.03
C ILE A 197 -18.04 15.64 8.40
N GLY A 198 -19.29 16.01 8.17
CA GLY A 198 -19.86 17.35 8.36
C GLY A 198 -19.76 18.27 7.13
N ASN A 199 -19.02 17.87 6.09
CA ASN A 199 -18.67 18.78 5.00
C ASN A 199 -19.79 18.91 3.95
N PHE A 200 -19.75 20.04 3.24
CA PHE A 200 -20.47 20.27 1.99
C PHE A 200 -19.46 20.36 0.85
N VAL A 201 -19.57 19.50 -0.15
CA VAL A 201 -18.63 19.40 -1.27
C VAL A 201 -19.35 19.69 -2.58
N PHE A 202 -18.83 20.62 -3.37
CA PHE A 202 -19.30 20.96 -4.71
C PHE A 202 -18.27 20.48 -5.73
N GLN A 203 -18.61 19.43 -6.46
CA GLN A 203 -17.76 18.76 -7.43
C GLN A 203 -18.10 19.21 -8.85
N PHE A 204 -17.09 19.66 -9.58
CA PHE A 204 -17.13 20.08 -10.98
C PHE A 204 -16.27 19.12 -11.82
N PRO A 205 -16.85 18.02 -12.33
CA PRO A 205 -16.10 17.03 -13.09
C PRO A 205 -15.66 17.59 -14.44
N SER A 206 -14.39 17.37 -14.82
CA SER A 206 -13.94 17.72 -16.16
C SER A 206 -14.42 16.68 -17.17
N THR A 207 -15.34 17.11 -18.04
CA THR A 207 -16.09 16.21 -18.93
C THR A 207 -15.95 16.56 -20.40
N ASN A 208 -15.51 17.78 -20.74
CA ASN A 208 -15.48 18.20 -22.14
C ASN A 208 -14.23 17.72 -22.89
N VAL A 209 -13.10 17.56 -22.21
CA VAL A 209 -11.85 17.15 -22.85
C VAL A 209 -11.75 15.63 -23.00
N ARG A 210 -11.30 15.17 -24.17
CA ARG A 210 -10.90 13.78 -24.42
C ARG A 210 -9.42 13.73 -24.73
N VAL A 211 -8.71 12.85 -24.01
CA VAL A 211 -7.29 12.60 -24.21
C VAL A 211 -7.12 11.13 -24.55
N SER A 212 -6.48 10.85 -25.67
CA SER A 212 -6.03 9.50 -26.01
C SER A 212 -4.55 9.53 -26.37
N TYR A 213 -3.88 8.39 -26.22
CA TYR A 213 -2.46 8.28 -26.50
C TYR A 213 -2.15 6.99 -27.26
N LYS A 214 -1.10 7.05 -28.09
CA LYS A 214 -0.54 5.92 -28.81
C LYS A 214 0.97 5.92 -28.63
N LYS A 215 1.54 4.74 -28.41
CA LYS A 215 2.99 4.53 -28.38
C LYS A 215 3.49 4.01 -29.73
N ASP A 216 4.75 4.28 -30.04
CA ASP A 216 5.46 3.59 -31.11
C ASP A 216 5.91 2.18 -30.67
N ASP A 217 6.31 1.35 -31.63
CA ASP A 217 6.72 -0.05 -31.37
C ASP A 217 7.94 -0.14 -30.43
N MET A 218 8.81 0.86 -30.48
CA MET A 218 10.03 0.96 -29.67
C MET A 218 9.80 1.65 -28.31
N GLU A 219 8.57 2.08 -28.02
CA GLU A 219 8.20 2.79 -26.79
C GLU A 219 9.06 4.03 -26.51
N ARG A 220 9.51 4.74 -27.54
CA ARG A 220 10.30 5.97 -27.40
C ARG A 220 9.47 7.23 -27.53
N GLN A 221 8.32 7.13 -28.15
CA GLN A 221 7.46 8.26 -28.48
C GLN A 221 6.03 8.01 -28.00
N LEU A 222 5.43 9.06 -27.43
CA LEU A 222 4.01 9.09 -27.10
C LEU A 222 3.34 10.15 -27.95
N THR A 223 2.38 9.71 -28.76
CA THR A 223 1.50 10.56 -29.55
C THR A 223 0.21 10.79 -28.79
N TYR A 224 -0.08 12.03 -28.46
CA TYR A 224 -1.28 12.50 -27.80
C TYR A 224 -2.26 13.03 -28.82
N ASP A 225 -3.50 12.59 -28.70
CA ASP A 225 -4.64 13.12 -29.42
C ASP A 225 -5.61 13.71 -28.41
N VAL A 226 -5.76 15.03 -28.46
CA VAL A 226 -6.60 15.81 -27.55
C VAL A 226 -7.71 16.47 -28.36
N SER A 227 -8.94 16.27 -27.92
CA SER A 227 -10.15 16.82 -28.56
C SER A 227 -11.16 17.29 -27.50
N PHE A 228 -12.15 18.06 -27.93
CA PHE A 228 -13.26 18.51 -27.09
C PHE A 228 -14.59 17.98 -27.64
N ASP A 229 -15.47 17.54 -26.74
CA ASP A 229 -16.80 17.01 -27.10
C ASP A 229 -17.78 18.11 -27.51
N LYS A 230 -17.63 19.30 -26.94
CA LYS A 230 -18.40 20.50 -27.21
C LYS A 230 -17.47 21.67 -27.52
N GLU A 231 -17.99 22.62 -28.29
CA GLU A 231 -17.25 23.85 -28.65
C GLU A 231 -16.81 24.62 -27.40
N CYS A 232 -15.51 24.89 -27.34
CA CYS A 232 -14.90 25.82 -26.39
C CYS A 232 -15.06 27.27 -26.90
N GLU A 233 -14.51 28.26 -26.18
CA GLU A 233 -14.49 29.63 -26.69
C GLU A 233 -13.41 29.77 -27.78
N SER A 234 -13.69 30.60 -28.78
CA SER A 234 -12.82 30.73 -29.96
C SER A 234 -11.46 31.36 -29.66
N ASP A 235 -11.34 32.10 -28.55
CA ASP A 235 -10.12 32.71 -28.05
C ASP A 235 -9.41 31.87 -26.98
N ASP A 236 -9.94 30.70 -26.61
CA ASP A 236 -9.29 29.80 -25.65
C ASP A 236 -7.98 29.24 -26.20
N GLN A 237 -6.97 29.19 -25.32
CA GLN A 237 -5.68 28.59 -25.60
C GLN A 237 -5.42 27.48 -24.58
N PHE A 238 -5.03 26.32 -25.09
CA PHE A 238 -4.78 25.13 -24.29
C PHE A 238 -3.32 24.72 -24.37
N LEU A 239 -2.86 23.99 -23.35
CA LEU A 239 -1.51 23.45 -23.25
C LEU A 239 -1.58 21.96 -22.92
N VAL A 240 -0.92 21.14 -23.75
CA VAL A 240 -0.56 19.77 -23.38
C VAL A 240 0.83 19.79 -22.75
N LEU A 241 0.94 19.22 -21.57
CA LEU A 241 2.18 19.00 -20.84
C LEU A 241 2.36 17.49 -20.64
N SER A 242 3.48 16.95 -21.11
CA SER A 242 3.88 15.56 -20.92
C SER A 242 5.19 15.49 -20.12
N GLU A 243 5.18 14.71 -19.05
CA GLU A 243 6.33 14.48 -18.17
C GLU A 243 6.55 12.96 -18.02
N GLY A 244 7.72 12.46 -18.43
CA GLY A 244 8.15 11.11 -18.11
C GLY A 244 8.82 11.11 -16.74
N VAL A 245 8.27 10.36 -15.79
CA VAL A 245 8.77 10.28 -14.42
C VAL A 245 9.39 8.92 -14.15
N PHE A 246 10.62 8.93 -13.64
CA PHE A 246 11.31 7.74 -13.16
C PHE A 246 12.19 8.11 -11.98
N ASP A 247 12.07 7.39 -10.88
CA ASP A 247 12.83 7.69 -9.65
C ASP A 247 12.66 9.13 -9.17
N ASP A 248 11.41 9.59 -9.12
CA ASP A 248 11.05 10.97 -8.76
C ASP A 248 11.73 12.05 -9.61
N SER A 249 12.38 11.65 -10.71
CA SER A 249 13.09 12.51 -11.65
C SER A 249 12.31 12.64 -12.95
N ILE A 250 12.26 13.85 -13.50
CA ILE A 250 11.71 14.10 -14.84
C ILE A 250 12.78 13.72 -15.86
N ILE A 251 12.56 12.63 -16.58
CA ILE A 251 13.51 12.09 -17.57
C ILE A 251 13.15 12.48 -19.01
N SER A 252 11.93 12.93 -19.23
CA SER A 252 11.45 13.47 -20.51
C SER A 252 10.36 14.50 -20.28
N PHE A 253 10.30 15.49 -21.16
CA PHE A 253 9.43 16.64 -21.03
C PHE A 253 9.00 17.15 -22.40
N GLY A 254 7.72 17.45 -22.57
CA GLY A 254 7.17 17.98 -23.80
C GLY A 254 6.00 18.91 -23.53
N THR A 255 5.94 20.01 -24.26
CA THR A 255 4.84 20.98 -24.18
C THR A 255 4.36 21.37 -25.57
N ARG A 256 3.05 21.47 -25.75
CA ARG A 256 2.49 22.05 -26.98
C ARG A 256 1.22 22.83 -26.69
N THR A 257 1.17 24.04 -27.20
CA THR A 257 -0.05 24.86 -27.17
C THR A 257 -0.95 24.55 -28.36
N PHE A 258 -2.26 24.58 -28.15
CA PHE A 258 -3.27 24.35 -29.17
C PHE A 258 -4.54 25.15 -28.88
N LYS A 259 -5.51 25.10 -29.81
CA LYS A 259 -6.80 25.81 -29.72
C LYS A 259 -7.96 24.80 -29.67
N GLN A 260 -9.19 25.28 -29.76
CA GLN A 260 -10.41 24.47 -29.71
C GLN A 260 -10.50 23.32 -30.74
N GLU A 261 -9.75 23.37 -31.84
CA GLU A 261 -9.68 22.29 -32.85
C GLU A 261 -9.04 21.00 -32.32
N GLY A 262 -8.46 21.04 -31.11
CA GLY A 262 -7.71 19.94 -30.54
C GLY A 262 -6.26 19.93 -30.99
N CYS A 263 -5.54 18.86 -30.66
CA CYS A 263 -4.17 18.67 -31.13
C CYS A 263 -3.82 17.20 -31.28
N ASN A 264 -2.98 16.93 -32.29
CA ASN A 264 -2.26 15.69 -32.43
C ASN A 264 -0.76 15.98 -32.34
N THR A 265 -0.09 15.48 -31.30
CA THR A 265 1.30 15.79 -31.03
C THR A 265 2.08 14.62 -30.48
N THR A 266 3.31 14.48 -30.93
CA THR A 266 4.21 13.43 -30.48
C THR A 266 5.33 14.05 -29.66
N PHE A 267 5.59 13.49 -28.48
CA PHE A 267 6.75 13.83 -27.67
C PHE A 267 7.69 12.63 -27.57
N GLU A 268 8.98 12.91 -27.63
CA GLU A 268 10.02 11.91 -27.40
C GLU A 268 10.15 11.71 -25.88
N VAL A 269 9.69 10.56 -25.41
CA VAL A 269 9.68 10.22 -23.98
C VAL A 269 10.81 9.26 -23.59
N GLY A 270 11.56 8.78 -24.58
CA GLY A 270 12.72 7.90 -24.45
C GLY A 270 12.32 6.46 -24.10
N ASP A 271 11.66 6.28 -22.96
CA ASP A 271 11.10 5.00 -22.51
C ASP A 271 9.68 5.23 -21.97
N ALA A 272 8.70 5.01 -22.84
CA ALA A 272 7.28 5.22 -22.61
C ALA A 272 6.67 4.21 -21.64
N SER A 273 7.34 3.10 -21.30
CA SER A 273 6.82 2.13 -20.33
C SER A 273 6.74 2.66 -18.89
N ARG A 274 7.44 3.76 -18.65
CA ARG A 274 7.53 4.43 -17.36
C ARG A 274 6.28 5.27 -17.13
N PHE A 275 6.15 5.79 -15.91
CA PHE A 275 5.04 6.67 -15.59
C PHE A 275 5.09 7.92 -16.46
N CYS A 276 4.17 8.01 -17.41
CA CYS A 276 3.97 9.22 -18.17
C CYS A 276 2.81 9.99 -17.57
N ARG A 277 3.12 11.18 -17.08
CA ARG A 277 2.14 12.11 -16.55
C ARG A 277 1.78 13.10 -17.63
N THR A 278 0.49 13.20 -17.91
CA THR A 278 -0.05 14.14 -18.90
C THR A 278 -0.98 15.11 -18.22
N THR A 279 -0.81 16.40 -18.48
CA THR A 279 -1.68 17.46 -17.96
C THR A 279 -2.16 18.33 -19.12
N ILE A 280 -3.46 18.54 -19.21
CA ILE A 280 -4.10 19.46 -20.14
C ILE A 280 -4.55 20.69 -19.35
N ILE A 281 -4.21 21.88 -19.83
CA ILE A 281 -4.45 23.14 -19.12
C ILE A 281 -5.18 24.12 -20.04
N ASP A 282 -6.23 24.77 -19.53
CA ASP A 282 -6.77 26.03 -20.06
C ASP A 282 -5.87 27.18 -19.58
N VAL A 283 -5.11 27.76 -20.51
CA VAL A 283 -4.10 28.78 -20.19
C VAL A 283 -4.76 30.11 -19.81
N LYS A 284 -5.92 30.43 -20.40
CA LYS A 284 -6.63 31.69 -20.14
C LYS A 284 -7.17 31.70 -18.71
N ARG A 285 -7.78 30.60 -18.29
CA ARG A 285 -8.40 30.45 -16.95
C ARG A 285 -7.48 29.84 -15.89
N GLN A 286 -6.29 29.38 -16.28
CA GLN A 286 -5.36 28.69 -15.38
C GLN A 286 -5.98 27.44 -14.73
N LEU A 287 -6.80 26.69 -15.49
CA LEU A 287 -7.48 25.49 -15.02
C LEU A 287 -6.87 24.23 -15.63
N ILE A 288 -6.72 23.19 -14.82
CA ILE A 288 -6.37 21.84 -15.25
C ILE A 288 -7.64 21.18 -15.77
N LEU A 289 -7.66 20.86 -17.06
CA LEU A 289 -8.77 20.18 -17.70
C LEU A 289 -8.62 18.66 -17.60
N SER A 290 -7.41 18.13 -17.61
CA SER A 290 -7.20 16.69 -17.41
C SER A 290 -5.83 16.45 -16.82
N ARG A 291 -5.73 15.52 -15.86
CA ARG A 291 -4.44 15.02 -15.39
C ARG A 291 -4.50 13.52 -15.22
N GLN A 292 -3.57 12.84 -15.88
CA GLN A 292 -3.53 11.38 -15.93
C GLN A 292 -2.10 10.90 -15.75
N GLU A 293 -1.94 9.77 -15.07
CA GLU A 293 -0.67 9.03 -15.01
C GLU A 293 -0.87 7.68 -15.68
N THR A 294 -0.07 7.41 -16.70
CA THR A 294 -0.14 6.20 -17.52
C THR A 294 1.14 5.39 -17.34
N SER A 295 1.00 4.08 -17.19
CA SER A 295 2.11 3.11 -17.22
C SER A 295 1.75 1.96 -18.16
N PHE A 296 2.73 1.38 -18.84
CA PHE A 296 2.49 0.27 -19.77
C PHE A 296 3.11 -1.02 -19.22
N ILE A 297 2.36 -2.12 -19.27
CA ILE A 297 2.79 -3.43 -18.76
C ILE A 297 3.89 -3.99 -19.68
N ARG A 298 5.09 -4.23 -19.12
CA ARG A 298 6.23 -4.81 -19.84
C ARG A 298 6.51 -6.28 -19.54
N ARG A 299 6.28 -6.73 -18.30
CA ARG A 299 6.61 -8.09 -17.82
C ARG A 299 5.54 -8.59 -16.88
N MET A 300 5.18 -9.85 -17.00
CA MET A 300 4.42 -10.60 -16.00
C MET A 300 5.26 -11.79 -15.52
N THR A 301 5.43 -11.91 -14.20
CA THR A 301 6.10 -13.05 -13.57
C THR A 301 5.12 -13.73 -12.63
N TYR A 302 5.02 -15.06 -12.73
CA TYR A 302 4.14 -15.89 -11.91
C TYR A 302 4.98 -16.84 -11.05
N VAL A 303 4.63 -16.94 -9.77
CA VAL A 303 5.14 -17.98 -8.86
C VAL A 303 4.06 -19.05 -8.75
N LEU A 304 4.33 -20.26 -9.25
CA LEU A 304 3.44 -21.41 -9.13
C LEU A 304 3.79 -22.17 -7.86
N GLN A 305 2.93 -22.13 -6.85
CA GLN A 305 3.03 -22.98 -5.66
C GLN A 305 2.16 -24.21 -5.84
N MET A 306 2.76 -25.40 -5.84
CA MET A 306 2.05 -26.66 -5.91
C MET A 306 2.11 -27.36 -4.55
N GLY A 307 0.97 -27.40 -3.86
CA GLY A 307 0.76 -28.30 -2.72
C GLY A 307 0.41 -29.68 -3.24
N ALA A 308 1.08 -30.71 -2.75
CA ALA A 308 0.80 -32.08 -3.16
C ALA A 308 -0.44 -32.59 -2.41
N GLN A 309 -1.59 -32.67 -3.09
CA GLN A 309 -2.85 -33.18 -2.52
C GLN A 309 -2.78 -34.65 -2.05
N TYR A 310 -1.65 -35.34 -2.33
CA TYR A 310 -1.28 -36.70 -1.88
C TYR A 310 0.25 -36.85 -1.68
N GLY A 311 0.97 -35.77 -1.34
CA GLY A 311 2.42 -35.83 -1.12
C GLY A 311 2.81 -36.54 0.17
N GLU A 312 4.02 -37.10 0.25
CA GLU A 312 4.51 -37.65 1.52
C GLU A 312 4.62 -36.54 2.57
N GLN A 313 4.24 -36.85 3.80
CA GLN A 313 4.21 -35.89 4.89
C GLN A 313 5.52 -35.92 5.68
N ARG A 314 5.99 -34.76 6.12
CA ARG A 314 7.11 -34.70 7.08
C ARG A 314 6.57 -34.96 8.48
N ILE A 315 7.08 -35.99 9.13
CA ILE A 315 6.67 -36.41 10.47
C ILE A 315 7.81 -36.10 11.44
N ILE A 316 7.47 -35.49 12.57
CA ILE A 316 8.39 -35.16 13.66
C ILE A 316 8.06 -36.03 14.87
N TYR A 317 9.06 -36.66 15.46
CA TYR A 317 8.91 -37.53 16.63
C TYR A 317 9.47 -36.89 17.91
N ASP A 318 8.88 -37.23 19.05
CA ASP A 318 9.42 -36.91 20.38
C ASP A 318 10.46 -37.94 20.84
N GLU A 319 11.03 -37.74 22.05
CA GLU A 319 12.03 -38.63 22.65
C GLU A 319 11.50 -40.06 22.91
N THR A 320 10.18 -40.25 22.97
CA THR A 320 9.51 -41.54 23.19
C THR A 320 9.07 -42.21 21.87
N GLY A 321 9.28 -41.55 20.73
CA GLY A 321 8.85 -42.01 19.41
C GLY A 321 7.40 -41.68 19.04
N GLN A 322 6.70 -40.84 19.82
CA GLN A 322 5.36 -40.37 19.48
C GLN A 322 5.42 -39.22 18.48
N VAL A 323 4.40 -39.11 17.63
CA VAL A 323 4.29 -38.05 16.62
C VAL A 323 3.96 -36.72 17.30
N VAL A 324 4.83 -35.73 17.11
CA VAL A 324 4.68 -34.35 17.61
C VAL A 324 3.93 -33.48 16.62
N ASP A 325 4.24 -33.60 15.33
CA ASP A 325 3.60 -32.81 14.28
C ASP A 325 3.74 -33.47 12.90
N ILE A 326 2.85 -33.08 11.98
CA ILE A 326 2.80 -33.53 10.58
C ILE A 326 2.70 -32.31 9.67
N ILE A 327 3.68 -32.13 8.78
CA ILE A 327 3.78 -30.94 7.92
C ILE A 327 3.66 -31.34 6.45
N GLU A 328 2.84 -30.59 5.72
CA GLU A 328 2.67 -30.69 4.27
C GLU A 328 3.63 -29.72 3.56
N PRO A 329 4.69 -30.22 2.87
CA PRO A 329 5.63 -29.38 2.17
C PRO A 329 5.02 -28.76 0.90
N ILE A 330 5.51 -27.57 0.51
CA ILE A 330 5.09 -26.84 -0.69
C ILE A 330 6.29 -26.70 -1.63
N SER A 331 6.10 -27.06 -2.91
CA SER A 331 7.05 -26.80 -3.98
C SER A 331 6.66 -25.53 -4.74
N ALA A 332 7.65 -24.73 -5.18
CA ALA A 332 7.43 -23.51 -5.93
C ALA A 332 8.36 -23.42 -7.16
N GLU A 333 7.80 -23.01 -8.31
CA GLU A 333 8.57 -22.73 -9.54
C GLU A 333 8.22 -21.34 -10.11
N ASN A 334 9.22 -20.69 -10.71
CA ASN A 334 9.07 -19.37 -11.35
C ASN A 334 8.87 -19.51 -12.85
N VAL A 335 7.79 -18.90 -13.38
CA VAL A 335 7.48 -18.88 -14.82
C VAL A 335 7.45 -17.44 -15.34
N ASN A 336 8.24 -17.17 -16.37
CA ASN A 336 8.33 -15.87 -17.05
C ASN A 336 7.68 -15.93 -18.43
N ILE A 337 6.71 -15.06 -18.69
CA ILE A 337 6.00 -15.01 -19.97
C ILE A 337 6.14 -13.58 -20.51
N ILE A 338 6.87 -13.44 -21.62
CA ILE A 338 7.18 -12.23 -22.41
C ILE A 338 8.51 -11.54 -22.01
N GLU A 339 9.51 -11.67 -22.89
CA GLU A 339 10.71 -10.82 -22.91
C GLU A 339 10.65 -9.90 -24.13
N GLN A 340 10.56 -8.58 -23.92
CA GLN A 340 11.12 -7.62 -24.86
C GLN A 340 12.50 -7.18 -24.36
N PRO A 341 13.49 -6.95 -25.25
CA PRO A 341 14.86 -6.67 -24.85
C PRO A 341 14.97 -5.30 -24.18
N VAL A 342 15.14 -5.29 -22.86
CA VAL A 342 15.43 -4.08 -22.07
C VAL A 342 16.90 -3.69 -22.28
N ILE A 343 17.18 -2.39 -22.45
CA ILE A 343 18.54 -1.84 -22.40
C ILE A 343 19.01 -1.88 -20.92
N ARG A 344 19.73 -2.94 -20.55
CA ARG A 344 19.86 -3.47 -19.17
C ARG A 344 20.87 -2.78 -18.21
N THR A 345 21.52 -1.66 -18.54
CA THR A 345 22.62 -1.14 -17.69
C THR A 345 22.20 -0.06 -16.69
N ARG A 346 21.50 1.01 -17.08
CA ARG A 346 21.17 2.11 -16.13
C ARG A 346 20.04 1.76 -15.16
N ASP A 347 19.00 1.12 -15.67
CA ASP A 347 17.78 0.87 -14.90
C ASP A 347 17.98 -0.19 -13.82
N SER A 348 18.85 -1.18 -14.04
CA SER A 348 19.22 -2.17 -13.03
C SER A 348 19.92 -1.52 -11.83
N HIS A 349 20.82 -0.56 -12.05
CA HIS A 349 21.47 0.19 -10.97
C HIS A 349 20.48 1.12 -10.23
N ILE A 350 19.56 1.78 -10.94
CA ILE A 350 18.51 2.60 -10.32
C ILE A 350 17.56 1.74 -9.49
N HIS A 351 17.13 0.59 -10.02
CA HIS A 351 16.32 -0.36 -9.28
C HIS A 351 17.06 -0.92 -8.07
N LYS A 352 18.36 -1.24 -8.18
CA LYS A 352 19.17 -1.68 -7.05
C LYS A 352 19.22 -0.64 -5.93
N ARG A 353 19.37 0.65 -6.27
CA ARG A 353 19.34 1.77 -5.31
C ARG A 353 17.93 2.07 -4.77
N GLN A 354 16.89 2.00 -5.60
CA GLN A 354 15.50 2.20 -5.16
C GLN A 354 15.04 1.07 -4.26
N TYR A 355 15.42 -0.16 -4.63
CA TYR A 355 15.24 -1.32 -3.80
C TYR A 355 15.94 -1.08 -2.47
N SER A 356 17.24 -0.75 -2.43
CA SER A 356 17.95 -0.48 -1.18
C SER A 356 17.29 0.62 -0.34
N ARG A 357 16.88 1.75 -0.93
CA ARG A 357 16.15 2.82 -0.21
C ARG A 357 14.76 2.41 0.29
N ARG A 358 13.98 1.68 -0.51
CA ARG A 358 12.64 1.21 -0.14
C ARG A 358 12.73 0.09 0.89
N VAL A 359 13.81 -0.68 0.84
CA VAL A 359 14.28 -1.60 1.87
C VAL A 359 14.52 -0.79 3.15
N ASP A 360 15.35 0.25 3.16
CA ASP A 360 15.59 1.11 4.34
C ASP A 360 14.28 1.70 4.93
N GLU A 361 13.33 2.12 4.08
CA GLU A 361 12.03 2.67 4.51
C GLU A 361 11.02 1.63 5.02
N LEU A 362 10.99 0.42 4.43
CA LEU A 362 10.15 -0.70 4.88
C LEU A 362 10.74 -1.39 6.11
N TYR A 363 12.06 -1.36 6.24
CA TYR A 363 12.85 -1.86 7.35
C TYR A 363 12.63 -1.05 8.62
N ALA A 364 12.48 0.27 8.52
CA ALA A 364 12.05 1.11 9.66
C ALA A 364 10.68 0.73 10.26
N ARG A 365 9.83 -0.03 9.54
CA ARG A 365 8.48 -0.40 10.00
C ARG A 365 8.34 -1.84 10.48
N ALA A 366 9.34 -2.71 10.33
CA ALA A 366 9.24 -4.13 10.71
C ALA A 366 10.44 -4.72 11.48
N GLU A 367 11.46 -3.93 11.85
CA GLU A 367 12.77 -4.45 12.30
C GLU A 367 13.09 -4.30 13.80
N PHE A 368 12.11 -4.49 14.67
CA PHE A 368 12.41 -4.58 16.10
C PHE A 368 11.45 -5.54 16.79
N ARG A 369 11.88 -6.80 16.95
CA ARG A 369 11.18 -7.75 17.83
C ARG A 369 11.96 -7.89 19.12
N ARG A 370 11.30 -7.48 20.21
CA ARG A 370 11.82 -7.55 21.56
C ARG A 370 11.14 -8.68 22.32
N TYR A 371 11.95 -9.53 22.94
CA TYR A 371 11.48 -10.58 23.83
C TYR A 371 12.02 -10.37 25.25
N GLY A 372 11.47 -11.12 26.21
CA GLY A 372 11.97 -11.18 27.59
C GLY A 372 11.42 -10.11 28.55
N ARG A 373 10.24 -9.54 28.28
CA ARG A 373 9.42 -8.91 29.34
C ARG A 373 8.72 -9.97 30.20
N ASP A 374 8.29 -11.04 29.54
CA ASP A 374 7.85 -12.33 30.08
C ASP A 374 8.61 -13.46 29.34
N SER A 375 8.66 -14.67 29.89
CA SER A 375 9.23 -15.83 29.18
C SER A 375 8.31 -16.23 28.02
N GLU A 376 8.75 -15.99 26.78
CA GLU A 376 7.96 -16.23 25.55
C GLU A 376 8.70 -17.13 24.53
N PRO A 377 9.24 -18.31 24.91
CA PRO A 377 10.06 -19.14 24.02
C PRO A 377 9.32 -19.58 22.76
N GLN A 378 8.05 -19.97 22.87
CA GLN A 378 7.24 -20.40 21.74
C GLN A 378 7.01 -19.30 20.69
N LYS A 379 6.91 -18.05 21.12
CA LYS A 379 6.68 -16.91 20.23
C LYS A 379 7.95 -16.57 19.45
N ALA A 380 9.10 -16.54 20.13
CA ALA A 380 10.39 -16.32 19.50
C ALA A 380 10.71 -17.43 18.48
N LEU A 381 10.40 -18.69 18.83
CA LEU A 381 10.57 -19.84 17.93
C LEU A 381 9.69 -19.72 16.67
N LYS A 382 8.41 -19.40 16.82
CA LYS A 382 7.49 -19.17 15.69
C LYS A 382 7.98 -18.06 14.77
N ASP A 383 8.58 -17.02 15.33
CA ASP A 383 9.08 -15.89 14.57
C ASP A 383 10.32 -16.27 13.75
N VAL A 384 11.24 -17.05 14.32
CA VAL A 384 12.40 -17.61 13.58
C VAL A 384 11.93 -18.55 12.47
N ILE A 385 10.96 -19.43 12.73
CA ILE A 385 10.36 -20.30 11.70
C ILE A 385 9.72 -19.45 10.59
N ALA A 386 9.03 -18.37 10.95
CA ALA A 386 8.44 -17.45 9.97
C ALA A 386 9.50 -16.74 9.12
N LEU A 387 10.67 -16.40 9.68
CA LEU A 387 11.80 -15.86 8.93
C LEU A 387 12.39 -16.90 7.96
N MET A 388 12.61 -18.14 8.42
CA MET A 388 13.12 -19.23 7.58
C MET A 388 12.18 -19.54 6.41
N ASN A 389 10.86 -19.54 6.64
CA ASN A 389 9.85 -19.75 5.59
C ASN A 389 9.79 -18.63 4.53
N ARG A 390 10.53 -17.52 4.69
CA ARG A 390 10.68 -16.52 3.63
C ARG A 390 11.51 -17.05 2.46
N ALA A 391 12.36 -18.03 2.71
CA ALA A 391 13.06 -18.75 1.65
C ALA A 391 12.10 -19.74 1.01
N GLN A 392 11.50 -19.36 -0.12
CA GLN A 392 10.67 -20.26 -0.93
C GLN A 392 11.51 -20.98 -2.00
N THR A 393 12.63 -20.38 -2.39
CA THR A 393 13.65 -20.95 -3.28
C THR A 393 15.05 -20.52 -2.76
N GLY A 394 16.12 -21.21 -3.16
CA GLY A 394 17.49 -20.85 -2.78
C GLY A 394 18.03 -21.53 -1.51
N LYS A 395 18.64 -20.77 -0.60
CA LYS A 395 19.40 -21.28 0.56
C LYS A 395 19.15 -20.47 1.84
N VAL A 396 19.32 -21.11 2.99
CA VAL A 396 19.25 -20.47 4.32
C VAL A 396 20.56 -20.74 5.06
N TYR A 397 21.15 -19.71 5.67
CA TYR A 397 22.33 -19.85 6.52
C TYR A 397 21.95 -19.59 7.99
N LEU A 398 22.46 -20.41 8.90
CA LEU A 398 22.29 -20.23 10.34
C LEU A 398 23.66 -20.30 11.03
N TRP A 399 24.06 -19.20 11.64
CA TRP A 399 25.35 -19.06 12.29
C TRP A 399 25.10 -18.87 13.78
N ASP A 400 25.46 -19.85 14.63
CA ASP A 400 25.27 -19.74 16.08
C ASP A 400 26.22 -20.70 16.83
N PRO A 401 27.11 -20.20 17.71
CA PRO A 401 28.13 -21.02 18.37
C PRO A 401 27.58 -22.08 19.33
N TYR A 402 26.30 -21.98 19.73
CA TYR A 402 25.67 -22.94 20.64
C TYR A 402 24.49 -23.68 20.01
N LEU A 403 24.47 -23.78 18.67
CA LEU A 403 23.43 -24.50 17.95
C LEU A 403 23.54 -26.01 18.13
N THR A 404 22.40 -26.66 18.42
CA THR A 404 22.24 -28.12 18.52
C THR A 404 21.34 -28.67 17.42
N VAL A 405 21.34 -30.00 17.23
CA VAL A 405 20.38 -30.66 16.34
C VAL A 405 18.95 -30.55 16.84
N GLU A 406 18.73 -30.52 18.16
CA GLU A 406 17.42 -30.23 18.75
C GLU A 406 16.88 -28.86 18.33
N ASP A 407 17.75 -27.85 18.25
CA ASP A 407 17.36 -26.51 17.79
C ASP A 407 16.94 -26.54 16.33
N ILE A 408 17.63 -27.32 15.48
CA ILE A 408 17.26 -27.51 14.07
C ILE A 408 15.92 -28.26 13.97
N LEU A 409 15.71 -29.30 14.78
CA LEU A 409 14.45 -30.04 14.86
C LEU A 409 13.28 -29.17 15.30
N HIS A 410 13.50 -28.20 16.20
CA HIS A 410 12.45 -27.28 16.66
C HIS A 410 12.26 -26.05 15.76
N THR A 411 13.14 -25.81 14.79
CA THR A 411 13.06 -24.67 13.86
C THR A 411 12.88 -25.13 12.41
N TRP A 412 13.95 -25.61 11.79
CA TRP A 412 14.00 -25.96 10.37
C TRP A 412 12.99 -27.03 9.98
N TYR A 413 12.80 -28.04 10.83
CA TYR A 413 11.85 -29.12 10.55
C TYR A 413 10.39 -28.65 10.55
N PHE A 414 10.10 -27.50 11.16
CA PHE A 414 8.79 -26.86 11.17
C PHE A 414 8.55 -25.93 9.96
N THR A 415 9.48 -25.84 9.01
CA THR A 415 9.30 -25.07 7.77
C THR A 415 8.49 -25.82 6.72
N LYS A 416 7.82 -25.08 5.83
CA LYS A 416 6.96 -25.66 4.77
C LYS A 416 7.66 -25.73 3.42
N SER A 417 8.77 -25.02 3.23
CA SER A 417 9.49 -24.99 1.96
C SER A 417 10.18 -26.33 1.70
N MET A 418 10.02 -26.85 0.47
CA MET A 418 10.71 -28.04 -0.01
C MET A 418 11.91 -27.63 -0.89
N ASN A 419 12.98 -28.42 -0.92
CA ASN A 419 14.19 -28.20 -1.75
C ASN A 419 15.02 -26.94 -1.47
N VAL A 420 14.76 -26.23 -0.36
CA VAL A 420 15.67 -25.19 0.16
C VAL A 420 16.69 -25.87 1.07
N THR A 421 17.96 -25.49 0.97
CA THR A 421 19.02 -26.07 1.81
C THR A 421 19.37 -25.14 2.96
N LEU A 422 19.36 -25.68 4.20
CA LEU A 422 19.91 -25.02 5.37
C LEU A 422 21.39 -25.38 5.54
N TYR A 423 22.24 -24.37 5.61
CA TYR A 423 23.65 -24.50 6.00
C TYR A 423 23.82 -23.89 7.38
N ALA A 424 24.32 -24.67 8.34
CA ALA A 424 24.40 -24.26 9.74
C ALA A 424 25.79 -24.44 10.33
N ILE A 425 26.30 -23.44 11.05
CA ILE A 425 27.60 -23.50 11.74
C ILE A 425 27.40 -23.39 13.24
N THR A 426 27.99 -24.34 13.98
CA THR A 426 28.10 -24.37 15.45
C THR A 426 29.56 -24.40 15.91
N SER A 427 29.83 -24.30 17.21
CA SER A 427 31.20 -24.31 17.77
C SER A 427 31.40 -25.43 18.80
N GLY A 428 32.62 -25.97 18.84
CA GLY A 428 33.06 -26.98 19.81
C GLY A 428 32.96 -26.54 21.27
N GLU A 429 32.81 -25.23 21.55
CA GLU A 429 32.50 -24.72 22.89
C GLU A 429 31.26 -25.38 23.51
N ILE A 430 30.31 -25.84 22.69
CA ILE A 430 29.11 -26.53 23.18
C ILE A 430 29.42 -27.92 23.76
N ALA A 431 30.42 -28.61 23.20
CA ALA A 431 30.88 -29.91 23.69
C ALA A 431 31.63 -29.74 25.02
N GLU A 432 32.44 -28.68 25.14
CA GLU A 432 33.13 -28.31 26.39
C GLU A 432 32.14 -28.00 27.51
N LYS A 433 31.08 -27.21 27.23
CA LYS A 433 29.99 -26.95 28.19
C LYS A 433 29.28 -28.23 28.62
N SER A 434 29.18 -29.19 27.71
CA SER A 434 28.58 -30.51 27.94
C SER A 434 29.56 -31.51 28.57
N LYS A 435 30.81 -31.09 28.86
CA LYS A 435 31.88 -31.88 29.49
C LYS A 435 32.23 -33.17 28.72
N MET A 436 32.23 -33.11 27.39
CA MET A 436 32.57 -34.22 26.50
C MET A 436 33.52 -33.77 25.39
N SER A 437 34.12 -34.73 24.68
CA SER A 437 34.92 -34.40 23.49
C SER A 437 34.00 -33.96 22.34
N VAL A 438 34.53 -33.17 21.39
CA VAL A 438 33.75 -32.74 20.22
C VAL A 438 33.30 -33.95 19.38
N CYS A 439 34.14 -34.97 19.26
CA CYS A 439 33.79 -36.21 18.55
C CYS A 439 32.61 -36.93 19.21
N ASP A 440 32.65 -37.12 20.54
CA ASP A 440 31.56 -37.77 21.28
C ASP A 440 30.25 -36.95 21.16
N TRP A 441 30.36 -35.62 21.17
CA TRP A 441 29.21 -34.74 20.97
C TRP A 441 28.62 -34.90 19.57
N ILE A 442 29.45 -34.93 18.53
CA ILE A 442 28.99 -35.14 17.15
C ILE A 442 28.25 -36.48 17.01
N GLU A 443 28.81 -37.57 17.55
CA GLU A 443 28.16 -38.89 17.53
C GLU A 443 26.79 -38.85 18.23
N GLN A 444 26.71 -38.21 19.39
CA GLN A 444 25.44 -38.02 20.10
C GLN A 444 24.40 -37.26 19.25
N GLN A 445 24.80 -36.17 18.60
CA GLN A 445 23.92 -35.36 17.74
C GLN A 445 23.41 -36.16 16.52
N GLN A 446 24.25 -37.03 15.94
CA GLN A 446 23.85 -37.91 14.83
C GLN A 446 22.79 -38.92 15.28
N GLU A 447 22.98 -39.56 16.44
CA GLU A 447 22.00 -40.50 16.99
C GLU A 447 20.62 -39.87 17.24
N ILE A 448 20.60 -38.60 17.69
CA ILE A 448 19.36 -37.86 17.90
C ILE A 448 18.64 -37.66 16.56
N MET A 449 19.35 -37.21 15.53
CA MET A 449 18.75 -36.92 14.23
C MET A 449 18.13 -38.17 13.60
N GLU A 450 18.79 -39.32 13.68
CA GLU A 450 18.29 -40.59 13.14
C GLU A 450 16.95 -41.03 13.76
N LYS A 451 16.69 -40.68 15.02
CA LYS A 451 15.53 -41.14 15.78
C LYS A 451 14.34 -40.17 15.75
N ARG A 452 14.54 -38.91 15.33
CA ARG A 452 13.58 -37.81 15.57
C ARG A 452 12.78 -37.35 14.35
N SER A 453 13.07 -37.83 13.13
CA SER A 453 12.27 -37.52 11.94
C SER A 453 12.46 -38.51 10.79
N ASN A 454 11.49 -38.56 9.86
CA ASN A 454 11.66 -39.21 8.56
C ASN A 454 12.47 -38.37 7.54
N HIS A 455 12.83 -37.14 7.90
CA HIS A 455 13.61 -36.19 7.09
C HIS A 455 13.03 -35.85 5.70
N TYR A 456 11.73 -36.09 5.47
CA TYR A 456 11.13 -35.86 4.16
C TYR A 456 11.20 -34.37 3.77
N GLY A 457 11.74 -34.11 2.57
CA GLY A 457 11.87 -32.77 2.01
C GLY A 457 12.79 -31.82 2.81
N ILE A 458 13.68 -32.34 3.66
CA ILE A 458 14.67 -31.57 4.43
C ILE A 458 16.04 -31.68 3.78
N HIS A 459 16.59 -30.55 3.37
CA HIS A 459 17.99 -30.42 3.01
C HIS A 459 18.70 -29.60 4.09
N VAL A 460 19.68 -30.20 4.76
CA VAL A 460 20.44 -29.56 5.84
C VAL A 460 21.88 -30.07 5.88
N GLU A 461 22.81 -29.15 6.14
CA GLU A 461 24.20 -29.45 6.47
C GLU A 461 24.60 -28.63 7.71
N LEU A 462 25.02 -29.32 8.77
CA LEU A 462 25.50 -28.72 10.03
C LEU A 462 26.98 -29.03 10.19
N ARG A 463 27.81 -27.99 10.33
CA ARG A 463 29.25 -28.08 10.58
C ARG A 463 29.61 -27.48 11.94
N CYS A 464 30.61 -28.05 12.59
CA CYS A 464 31.14 -27.63 13.88
C CYS A 464 32.55 -27.07 13.72
N GLN A 465 32.78 -25.87 14.24
CA GLN A 465 34.09 -25.23 14.33
C GLN A 465 34.82 -25.74 15.57
N TRP A 466 35.97 -26.39 15.40
CA TRP A 466 36.81 -26.87 16.50
C TRP A 466 38.26 -27.12 16.06
N ALA A 467 39.18 -27.20 17.03
CA ALA A 467 40.62 -27.36 16.80
C ALA A 467 41.19 -26.30 15.82
N ASP A 468 41.97 -26.71 14.82
CA ASP A 468 42.58 -25.83 13.82
C ASP A 468 41.67 -25.56 12.61
N TYR A 469 40.39 -25.96 12.66
CA TYR A 469 39.43 -25.74 11.59
C TYR A 469 38.60 -24.47 11.84
N GLY A 470 38.68 -23.52 10.93
CA GLY A 470 37.98 -22.24 11.03
C GLY A 470 38.54 -21.29 12.09
N TYR A 471 37.79 -20.23 12.39
CA TYR A 471 38.09 -19.28 13.46
C TYR A 471 36.96 -19.22 14.49
N SER A 472 37.30 -18.89 15.75
CA SER A 472 36.33 -18.72 16.82
C SER A 472 35.39 -17.55 16.54
N PHE A 473 34.09 -17.75 16.81
CA PHE A 473 33.07 -16.75 16.58
C PHE A 473 32.05 -16.75 17.72
N HIS A 474 31.43 -15.59 17.97
CA HIS A 474 30.34 -15.44 18.92
C HIS A 474 29.05 -14.94 18.28
N ASP A 475 29.06 -14.74 16.98
CA ASP A 475 27.97 -14.13 16.25
C ASP A 475 26.76 -15.06 16.11
N ARG A 476 25.55 -14.47 16.10
CA ARG A 476 24.29 -15.20 15.90
C ARG A 476 23.48 -14.58 14.79
N PHE A 477 23.50 -15.21 13.62
CA PHE A 477 22.84 -14.71 12.43
C PHE A 477 21.96 -15.76 11.76
N LEU A 478 20.80 -15.33 11.28
CA LEU A 478 19.95 -16.07 10.34
C LEU A 478 19.99 -15.35 8.99
N MET A 479 20.25 -16.06 7.90
CA MET A 479 20.36 -15.50 6.57
C MET A 479 19.46 -16.26 5.59
N VAL A 480 18.77 -15.53 4.71
CA VAL A 480 17.90 -16.10 3.67
C VAL A 480 18.34 -15.56 2.31
N LEU A 481 18.64 -16.46 1.37
CA LEU A 481 19.13 -16.16 0.03
C LEU A 481 18.17 -16.77 -1.02
N ASN A 482 17.52 -15.93 -1.83
CA ASN A 482 16.59 -16.38 -2.88
C ASN A 482 17.28 -16.33 -4.27
N LEU A 483 16.98 -17.29 -5.16
CA LEU A 483 17.66 -17.45 -6.47
C LEU A 483 17.33 -16.34 -7.50
N ASP A 484 16.13 -15.77 -7.45
CA ASP A 484 15.61 -14.84 -8.49
C ASP A 484 15.50 -13.38 -8.03
N GLN A 485 15.93 -13.09 -6.80
CA GLN A 485 15.91 -11.75 -6.25
C GLN A 485 17.34 -11.41 -5.80
N ASP A 486 17.85 -10.24 -6.19
CA ASP A 486 19.17 -9.68 -5.78
C ASP A 486 19.17 -9.30 -4.26
N THR A 487 18.46 -10.09 -3.44
CA THR A 487 17.91 -9.72 -2.14
C THR A 487 18.17 -10.81 -1.11
N SER A 488 19.39 -10.86 -0.60
CA SER A 488 19.72 -11.64 0.59
C SER A 488 19.33 -10.84 1.84
N SER A 489 18.73 -11.51 2.83
CA SER A 489 18.35 -10.89 4.10
C SER A 489 19.11 -11.54 5.24
N VAL A 490 19.62 -10.74 6.19
CA VAL A 490 20.36 -11.22 7.36
C VAL A 490 19.75 -10.62 8.62
N TRP A 491 19.53 -11.45 9.63
CA TRP A 491 19.03 -11.04 10.95
C TRP A 491 20.01 -11.46 12.04
N SER A 492 20.42 -10.51 12.89
CA SER A 492 21.03 -10.79 14.19
C SER A 492 19.98 -11.29 15.16
N LEU A 493 20.25 -12.42 15.82
CA LEU A 493 19.31 -13.06 16.74
C LEU A 493 19.43 -12.56 18.19
N GLY A 494 20.52 -11.86 18.53
CA GLY A 494 20.78 -11.33 19.88
C GLY A 494 20.99 -12.38 20.99
N THR A 495 20.67 -13.65 20.73
CA THR A 495 20.90 -14.82 21.59
C THR A 495 20.99 -16.07 20.71
N SER A 496 21.52 -17.16 21.26
CA SER A 496 21.51 -18.47 20.60
C SER A 496 20.10 -19.05 20.50
N VAL A 497 19.86 -19.89 19.50
CA VAL A 497 18.56 -20.50 19.18
C VAL A 497 17.99 -21.25 20.38
N ASN A 498 18.84 -21.99 21.11
CA ASN A 498 18.47 -22.72 22.34
C ASN A 498 17.98 -21.83 23.50
N SER A 499 18.16 -20.51 23.42
CA SER A 499 17.85 -19.55 24.47
C SER A 499 16.81 -18.51 24.04
N LEU A 500 16.23 -18.66 22.84
CA LEU A 500 15.21 -17.77 22.30
C LEU A 500 14.02 -17.65 23.25
N GLY A 501 13.67 -16.42 23.58
CA GLY A 501 12.51 -16.04 24.40
C GLY A 501 12.65 -16.32 25.90
N ASN A 502 13.75 -16.92 26.35
CA ASN A 502 14.01 -17.23 27.76
C ASN A 502 14.48 -16.00 28.55
N LYS A 503 15.22 -15.10 27.90
CA LYS A 503 15.73 -13.85 28.47
C LYS A 503 15.55 -12.70 27.48
N HIS A 504 15.79 -11.50 27.96
CA HIS A 504 15.76 -10.31 27.12
C HIS A 504 16.77 -10.42 25.98
N HIS A 505 16.25 -10.37 24.75
CA HIS A 505 17.03 -10.30 23.52
C HIS A 505 16.18 -9.61 22.44
N ILE A 506 16.85 -9.27 21.34
CA ILE A 506 16.24 -8.64 20.17
C ILE A 506 16.62 -9.42 18.93
N ILE A 507 15.67 -9.55 18.01
CA ILE A 507 15.97 -9.96 16.63
C ILE A 507 15.94 -8.70 15.77
N GLN A 508 17.07 -8.42 15.11
CA GLN A 508 17.29 -7.20 14.34
C GLN A 508 17.87 -7.54 12.97
N SER A 509 17.43 -6.86 11.93
CA SER A 509 18.00 -7.01 10.58
C SER A 509 19.36 -6.32 10.44
N VAL A 510 20.18 -6.75 9.49
CA VAL A 510 21.52 -6.20 9.23
C VAL A 510 21.52 -5.40 7.91
N GLU A 511 21.98 -4.15 7.96
CA GLU A 511 21.97 -3.17 6.86
C GLU A 511 22.80 -3.61 5.62
N HIS A 512 23.86 -4.39 5.84
CA HIS A 512 24.78 -4.85 4.79
C HIS A 512 24.89 -6.38 4.80
N PRO A 513 23.86 -7.10 4.33
CA PRO A 513 23.79 -8.56 4.44
C PRO A 513 24.94 -9.25 3.71
N GLN A 514 25.43 -8.69 2.59
CA GLN A 514 26.48 -9.31 1.78
C GLN A 514 27.78 -9.51 2.57
N MET A 515 28.18 -8.55 3.40
CA MET A 515 29.41 -8.69 4.20
C MET A 515 29.33 -9.85 5.19
N MET A 516 28.14 -10.09 5.76
CA MET A 516 27.91 -11.20 6.68
C MET A 516 27.82 -12.54 5.96
N ILE A 517 27.26 -12.54 4.76
CA ILE A 517 27.18 -13.72 3.90
C ILE A 517 28.57 -14.14 3.45
N ASP A 518 29.38 -13.18 2.99
CA ASP A 518 30.77 -13.46 2.57
C ASP A 518 31.58 -14.03 3.74
N ALA A 519 31.43 -13.48 4.95
CA ALA A 519 32.10 -13.99 6.15
C ALA A 519 31.61 -15.40 6.55
N PHE A 520 30.31 -15.67 6.41
CA PHE A 520 29.75 -17.00 6.63
C PHE A 520 30.31 -18.00 5.61
N GLU A 521 30.36 -17.64 4.32
CA GLU A 521 30.87 -18.51 3.26
C GLU A 521 32.38 -18.76 3.39
N GLU A 522 33.15 -17.75 3.82
CA GLU A 522 34.57 -17.90 4.16
C GLU A 522 34.77 -18.95 5.26
N LEU A 523 34.09 -18.80 6.40
CA LEU A 523 34.16 -19.77 7.49
C LEU A 523 33.62 -21.15 7.06
N TRP A 524 32.52 -21.19 6.30
CA TRP A 524 31.92 -22.42 5.81
C TRP A 524 32.92 -23.25 5.00
N ASN A 525 33.69 -22.60 4.13
CA ASN A 525 34.70 -23.25 3.29
C ASN A 525 35.91 -23.74 4.11
N GLU A 526 36.31 -23.03 5.17
CA GLU A 526 37.36 -23.49 6.09
C GLU A 526 36.95 -24.74 6.89
N LEU A 527 35.64 -24.96 7.06
CA LEU A 527 35.06 -26.11 7.77
C LEU A 527 34.73 -27.30 6.85
N ASP A 528 35.25 -27.37 5.62
CA ASP A 528 34.96 -28.44 4.64
C ASP A 528 35.61 -29.81 4.97
N ALA A 529 36.23 -29.93 6.14
CA ALA A 529 36.82 -31.18 6.61
C ALA A 529 35.75 -32.15 7.15
N PRO A 530 35.85 -33.47 6.87
CA PRO A 530 34.94 -34.47 7.42
C PRO A 530 34.81 -34.44 8.95
N GLU A 531 35.89 -34.08 9.64
CA GLU A 531 35.97 -33.94 11.09
C GLU A 531 35.07 -32.81 11.64
N CYS A 532 34.70 -31.84 10.81
CA CYS A 532 33.79 -30.75 11.16
C CYS A 532 32.33 -31.10 10.89
N LEU A 533 32.02 -32.20 10.19
CA LEU A 533 30.66 -32.52 9.80
C LEU A 533 29.86 -33.11 10.97
N VAL A 534 28.81 -32.41 11.40
CA VAL A 534 27.90 -32.90 12.43
C VAL A 534 26.80 -33.75 11.80
N TRP A 535 26.09 -33.19 10.80
CA TRP A 535 24.99 -33.87 10.14
C TRP A 535 24.78 -33.37 8.71
N LYS A 536 24.42 -34.26 7.79
CA LYS A 536 24.08 -33.93 6.40
C LYS A 536 22.91 -34.77 5.90
N LYS A 537 21.91 -34.13 5.30
CA LYS A 537 20.77 -34.82 4.66
C LYS A 537 20.27 -34.02 3.47
N GLY A 538 19.95 -34.71 2.37
CA GLY A 538 19.22 -34.14 1.23
C GLY A 538 20.00 -33.21 0.29
N VAL A 539 21.31 -33.03 0.50
CA VAL A 539 22.18 -32.23 -0.39
C VAL A 539 22.62 -33.03 -1.60
#